data_AF-A0A3A6QA39-F1
#
_entry.id   AF-A0A3A6QA39-F1
#
_cell.length_a   1.000
_cell.length_b   1.000
_cell.length_c   1.000
_cell.angle_alpha   90.00
_cell.angle_beta   90.00
_cell.angle_gamma   90.00
#
_symmetry.space_group_name_H-M   'P 1'
#
loop_
_entity.id
_entity.type
_entity.pdbx_description
1 polymer ?
#
loop_
_entity_poly.entity_id
_entity_poly.type
_entity_poly.pdbx_seq_one_letter_code
_entity_poly.pdbx_strand_id
1 'polypeptide(L)'
;MYAHTDHFRQRLHQQGRYVSVPIVAEAIKQGQLRWNTTDGWRFALVKHGIRYVIVVSDTETKSPVVVTGWTAIDDWETAHTDSRWNETDLQTIRLRADLSSHRDEQIPDRIRPRDVDRAFEIGGHRVVTEAGAGSVECVECDGRFRSKDELNRRHCRR
;
A
#
# COMPACT_ATOMS: atom_id res chain seq x y z
N MET A 1 -4.71 7.73 -22.42
CA MET A 1 -5.36 7.62 -21.10
C MET A 1 -4.97 6.26 -20.55
N TYR A 2 -4.40 6.18 -19.34
CA TYR A 2 -3.97 4.90 -18.75
C TYR A 2 -5.17 4.23 -18.07
N ALA A 3 -5.33 2.92 -18.26
CA ALA A 3 -6.39 2.19 -17.56
C ALA A 3 -6.00 1.96 -16.09
N HIS A 4 -6.98 1.71 -15.22
CA HIS A 4 -6.76 1.42 -13.80
C HIS A 4 -7.14 -0.03 -13.51
N THR A 5 -6.26 -0.77 -12.83
CA THR A 5 -6.64 -2.10 -12.30
C THR A 5 -7.72 -1.97 -11.22
N ASP A 6 -8.55 -3.01 -11.06
CA ASP A 6 -9.54 -3.04 -9.98
C ASP A 6 -8.87 -3.04 -8.60
N HIS A 7 -7.73 -3.71 -8.48
CA HIS A 7 -6.87 -3.62 -7.30
C HIS A 7 -6.50 -2.16 -6.99
N PHE A 8 -6.01 -1.40 -7.98
CA PHE A 8 -5.68 0.01 -7.79
C PHE A 8 -6.89 0.84 -7.36
N ARG A 9 -8.04 0.67 -8.02
CA ARG A 9 -9.28 1.38 -7.68
C ARG A 9 -9.71 1.12 -6.24
N GLN A 10 -9.70 -0.13 -5.79
CA GLN A 10 -10.02 -0.48 -4.41
C GLN A 10 -9.08 0.20 -3.40
N ARG A 11 -7.80 0.37 -3.74
CA ARG A 11 -6.82 1.02 -2.84
C ARG A 11 -7.06 2.52 -2.67
N LEU A 12 -7.69 3.20 -3.62
CA LEU A 12 -7.97 4.64 -3.54
C LEU A 12 -8.93 4.98 -2.39
N HIS A 13 -9.75 4.02 -1.95
CA HIS A 13 -10.73 4.20 -0.88
C HIS A 13 -10.23 3.76 0.51
N GLN A 14 -9.01 3.22 0.59
CA GLN A 14 -8.46 2.76 1.87
C GLN A 14 -7.95 3.95 2.69
N GLN A 15 -8.28 3.99 3.98
CA GLN A 15 -7.70 4.98 4.89
C GLN A 15 -6.17 4.87 4.96
N GLY A 16 -5.50 6.02 5.12
CA GLY A 16 -4.03 6.10 5.11
C GLY A 16 -3.42 5.85 3.72
N ARG A 17 -4.18 6.10 2.64
CA ARG A 17 -3.70 6.20 1.26
C ARG A 17 -3.95 7.62 0.76
N TYR A 18 -2.90 8.26 0.25
CA TYR A 18 -2.93 9.66 -0.17
C TYR A 18 -2.78 9.82 -1.70
N VAL A 19 -2.78 8.70 -2.43
CA VAL A 19 -2.84 8.70 -3.89
C VAL A 19 -4.28 8.88 -4.34
N SER A 20 -4.50 9.76 -5.31
CA SER A 20 -5.81 10.03 -5.90
C SER A 20 -5.73 10.03 -7.43
N VAL A 21 -6.87 9.91 -8.11
CA VAL A 21 -6.91 9.94 -9.59
C VAL A 21 -6.30 11.23 -10.17
N PRO A 22 -6.56 12.43 -9.63
CA PRO A 22 -5.89 13.65 -10.10
C PRO A 22 -4.37 13.59 -9.98
N ILE A 23 -3.86 13.09 -8.84
CA ILE A 23 -2.42 12.95 -8.61
C ILE A 23 -1.79 11.94 -9.59
N VAL A 24 -2.50 10.87 -9.93
CA VAL A 24 -2.03 9.90 -10.95
C VAL A 24 -1.86 10.58 -12.29
N ALA A 25 -2.88 11.32 -12.74
CA ALA A 25 -2.84 12.02 -14.02
C ALA A 25 -1.71 13.06 -14.06
N GLU A 26 -1.52 13.79 -12.95
CA GLU A 26 -0.45 14.77 -12.81
C GLU A 26 0.93 14.10 -12.83
N ALA A 27 1.13 13.03 -12.06
CA ALA A 27 2.40 12.31 -12.00
C ALA A 27 2.79 11.71 -13.36
N ILE A 28 1.82 11.17 -14.11
CA ILE A 28 2.06 10.66 -15.47
C ILE A 28 2.47 11.78 -16.43
N LYS A 29 1.90 12.98 -16.27
CA LYS A 29 2.15 14.12 -17.16
C LYS A 29 3.43 14.89 -16.83
N GLN A 30 3.75 15.04 -15.55
CA GLN A 30 4.77 15.97 -15.05
C GLN A 30 5.84 15.31 -14.19
N GLY A 31 5.59 14.09 -13.70
CA GLY A 31 6.51 13.37 -12.86
C GLY A 31 7.75 12.90 -13.63
N GLN A 32 8.85 12.75 -12.90
CA GLN A 32 10.06 12.17 -13.44
C GLN A 32 9.83 10.70 -13.80
N LEU A 33 10.12 10.34 -15.04
CA LEU A 33 10.09 8.97 -15.52
C LEU A 33 11.30 8.19 -15.00
N ARG A 34 11.07 7.02 -14.39
CA ARG A 34 12.13 6.14 -13.87
C ARG A 34 11.93 4.71 -14.36
N TRP A 35 12.93 4.18 -15.08
CA TRP A 35 13.03 2.78 -15.52
C TRP A 35 13.95 2.04 -14.57
N ASN A 36 13.45 1.06 -13.82
CA ASN A 36 14.29 0.42 -12.81
C ASN A 36 13.89 -1.03 -12.44
N THR A 37 12.78 -1.59 -12.90
CA THR A 37 12.37 -2.95 -12.49
C THR A 37 11.62 -3.73 -13.55
N THR A 38 11.55 -5.05 -13.35
CA THR A 38 10.70 -6.02 -14.08
C THR A 38 9.21 -5.68 -14.06
N ASP A 39 8.75 -4.91 -13.07
CA ASP A 39 7.33 -4.69 -12.79
C ASP A 39 6.73 -3.48 -13.55
N GLY A 40 7.46 -2.96 -14.53
CA GLY A 40 7.07 -1.80 -15.34
C GLY A 40 7.79 -0.50 -14.96
N TRP A 41 7.21 0.61 -15.38
CA TRP A 41 7.80 1.94 -15.22
C TRP A 41 7.15 2.77 -14.13
N ARG A 42 7.94 3.71 -13.58
CA ARG A 42 7.51 4.55 -12.47
C ARG A 42 7.53 6.03 -12.83
N PHE A 43 6.48 6.73 -12.45
CA PHE A 43 6.43 8.18 -12.45
C PHE A 43 6.56 8.68 -11.01
N ALA A 44 7.56 9.53 -10.75
CA ALA A 44 7.77 10.15 -9.44
C ALA A 44 7.44 11.64 -9.50
N LEU A 45 6.46 12.08 -8.71
CA LEU A 45 6.05 13.47 -8.58
C LEU A 45 6.25 13.90 -7.12
N VAL A 46 6.97 15.00 -6.87
CA VAL A 46 7.12 15.57 -5.52
C VAL A 46 6.22 16.80 -5.39
N LYS A 47 5.36 16.83 -4.38
CA LYS A 47 4.55 17.99 -4.02
C LYS A 47 4.45 18.08 -2.50
N HIS A 48 4.64 19.29 -1.95
CA HIS A 48 4.45 19.56 -0.52
C HIS A 48 5.27 18.61 0.38
N GLY A 49 6.54 18.40 0.03
CA GLY A 49 7.43 17.48 0.74
C GLY A 49 7.10 15.99 0.63
N ILE A 50 6.06 15.61 -0.13
CA ILE A 50 5.65 14.22 -0.34
C ILE A 50 5.96 13.78 -1.78
N ARG A 51 6.64 12.65 -1.91
CA ARG A 51 6.87 11.96 -3.19
C ARG A 51 5.74 10.98 -3.45
N TYR A 52 5.05 11.17 -4.56
CA TYR A 52 4.07 10.25 -5.12
C TYR A 52 4.74 9.40 -6.19
N VAL A 53 4.69 8.07 -6.02
CA VAL A 53 5.23 7.11 -6.98
C VAL A 53 4.08 6.33 -7.59
N ILE A 54 3.92 6.43 -8.90
CA ILE A 54 2.89 5.71 -9.67
C ILE A 54 3.57 4.66 -10.53
N VAL A 55 3.16 3.40 -10.39
CA VAL A 55 3.67 2.29 -11.19
C VAL A 55 2.66 1.95 -12.26
N VAL A 56 3.17 1.91 -13.48
CA VAL A 56 2.43 1.52 -14.65
C VAL A 56 3.14 0.34 -15.29
N SER A 57 2.38 -0.71 -15.56
CA SER A 57 2.87 -1.86 -16.31
C SER A 57 2.46 -1.72 -17.76
N ASP A 58 3.36 -2.14 -18.64
CA ASP A 58 2.96 -2.50 -19.99
C ASP A 58 2.06 -3.74 -19.91
N THR A 59 1.11 -3.83 -20.84
CA THR A 59 0.26 -5.02 -20.98
C THR A 59 0.33 -5.44 -22.43
N GLU A 60 -0.01 -6.69 -22.75
CA GLU A 60 -0.13 -7.14 -24.15
C GLU A 60 -1.20 -6.38 -24.95
N THR A 61 -1.96 -5.49 -24.29
CA THR A 61 -2.94 -4.59 -24.93
C THR A 61 -2.33 -3.23 -25.25
N LYS A 62 -2.91 -2.51 -26.22
CA LYS A 62 -2.42 -1.20 -26.72
C LYS A 62 -2.44 -0.04 -25.70
N SER A 63 -2.67 -0.30 -24.42
CA SER A 63 -2.79 0.76 -23.40
C SER A 63 -2.12 0.33 -22.10
N PRO A 64 -1.11 1.08 -21.63
CA PRO A 64 -0.48 0.75 -20.36
C PRO A 64 -1.45 0.99 -19.19
N VAL A 65 -1.25 0.26 -18.10
CA VAL A 65 -2.20 0.17 -16.98
C VAL A 65 -1.54 0.59 -15.67
N VAL A 66 -2.22 1.45 -14.90
CA VAL A 66 -1.82 1.80 -13.53
C VAL A 66 -2.07 0.61 -12.61
N VAL A 67 -0.99 0.05 -12.07
CA VAL A 67 -1.02 -1.16 -11.23
C VAL A 67 -1.09 -0.79 -9.75
N THR A 68 -0.30 0.20 -9.34
CA THR A 68 -0.23 0.63 -7.94
C THR A 68 0.34 2.04 -7.82
N GLY A 69 0.16 2.64 -6.65
CA GLY A 69 0.82 3.89 -6.28
C GLY A 69 0.99 4.01 -4.77
N TRP A 70 1.99 4.76 -4.36
CA TRP A 70 2.25 5.05 -2.95
C TRP A 70 2.87 6.43 -2.75
N THR A 71 2.87 6.87 -1.50
CA THR A 71 3.53 8.09 -1.03
C THR A 71 4.74 7.74 -0.18
N ALA A 72 5.74 8.61 -0.20
CA ALA A 72 6.87 8.60 0.71
C ALA A 72 7.21 10.06 1.07
N ILE A 73 7.84 10.27 2.21
CA ILE A 73 8.35 11.61 2.56
C ILE A 73 9.59 11.87 1.71
N ASP A 74 9.55 12.97 0.98
CA ASP A 74 10.67 13.49 0.18
C ASP A 74 11.49 14.47 1.02
N ASP A 75 10.79 15.39 1.68
CA ASP A 75 11.32 16.45 2.52
C ASP A 75 10.42 16.60 3.75
N TRP A 76 10.95 16.28 4.93
CA TRP A 76 10.18 16.27 6.17
C TRP A 76 9.76 17.68 6.59
N GLU A 77 10.66 18.66 6.50
CA GLU A 77 10.40 20.03 6.95
C GLU A 77 9.31 20.69 6.09
N THR A 78 9.39 20.51 4.78
CA THR A 78 8.38 20.97 3.83
C THR A 78 7.04 20.27 4.06
N ALA A 79 7.04 18.96 4.32
CA ALA A 79 5.80 18.23 4.56
C ALA A 79 5.16 18.60 5.91
N HIS A 80 5.97 18.84 6.95
CA HIS A 80 5.50 19.16 8.30
C HIS A 80 4.99 20.61 8.43
N THR A 81 5.51 21.52 7.63
CA THR A 81 5.05 22.92 7.60
C THR A 81 3.83 23.15 6.70
N ASP A 82 3.45 22.17 5.88
CA ASP A 82 2.29 22.25 5.00
C ASP A 82 1.00 21.91 5.74
N SER A 83 0.03 22.84 5.73
CA SER A 83 -1.24 22.70 6.46
C SER A 83 -2.16 21.59 5.95
N ARG A 84 -1.84 20.98 4.80
CA ARG A 84 -2.58 19.84 4.25
C ARG A 84 -2.43 18.58 5.09
N TRP A 85 -1.29 18.43 5.76
CA TRP A 85 -0.95 17.21 6.48
C TRP A 85 -1.06 17.44 7.98
N ASN A 86 -1.73 16.53 8.67
CA ASN A 86 -1.57 16.44 10.12
C ASN A 86 -0.43 15.46 10.46
N GLU A 87 0.01 15.48 11.71
CA GLU A 87 1.09 14.61 12.20
C GLU A 87 0.77 13.12 11.98
N THR A 88 -0.50 12.72 12.12
CA THR A 88 -0.92 11.32 11.90
C THR A 88 -0.73 10.92 10.43
N ASP A 89 -0.99 11.83 9.49
CA ASP A 89 -0.77 11.58 8.07
C ASP A 89 0.70 11.38 7.75
N LEU A 90 1.57 12.27 8.25
CA LEU A 90 3.01 12.20 8.01
C LEU A 90 3.62 10.93 8.60
N GLN A 91 3.25 10.58 9.83
CA GLN A 91 3.69 9.33 10.46
C GLN A 91 3.16 8.11 9.71
N THR A 92 1.93 8.15 9.19
CA THR A 92 1.37 7.08 8.36
C THR A 92 2.15 6.92 7.06
N ILE A 93 2.46 8.02 6.37
CA ILE A 93 3.24 7.98 5.12
C ILE A 93 4.63 7.39 5.39
N ARG A 94 5.32 7.88 6.43
CA ARG A 94 6.63 7.39 6.85
C ARG A 94 6.63 5.89 7.14
N LEU A 95 5.71 5.45 8.00
CA LEU A 95 5.59 4.04 8.38
C LEU A 95 5.38 3.14 7.16
N ARG A 96 4.49 3.52 6.23
CA ARG A 96 4.21 2.71 5.04
C ARG A 96 5.39 2.67 4.06
N ALA A 97 6.16 3.75 3.95
CA ALA A 97 7.37 3.78 3.14
C ALA A 97 8.46 2.86 3.74
N ASP A 98 8.62 2.89 5.06
CA ASP A 98 9.56 2.04 5.77
C ASP A 98 9.20 0.55 5.55
N LEU A 99 7.92 0.18 5.74
CA LEU A 99 7.44 -1.19 5.54
C LEU A 99 7.56 -1.69 4.10
N SER A 100 7.48 -0.78 3.13
CA SER A 100 7.67 -1.15 1.73
C SER A 100 9.14 -1.38 1.38
N SER A 101 10.07 -0.73 2.09
CA SER A 101 11.52 -0.82 1.87
C SER A 101 12.13 -2.03 2.59
N HIS A 102 11.55 -2.44 3.72
CA HIS A 102 12.05 -3.54 4.55
C HIS A 102 11.04 -4.70 4.56
N ARG A 103 10.79 -5.30 3.40
CA ARG A 103 9.73 -6.31 3.24
C ARG A 103 9.99 -7.60 4.04
N ASP A 104 11.26 -7.89 4.31
CA ASP A 104 11.71 -9.11 4.98
C ASP A 104 12.16 -8.86 6.43
N GLU A 105 12.15 -7.60 6.88
CA GLU A 105 12.54 -7.24 8.25
C GLU A 105 11.32 -6.77 9.04
N GLN A 106 11.12 -7.37 10.21
CA GLN A 106 10.13 -6.88 11.16
C GLN A 106 10.65 -5.57 11.73
N ILE A 107 10.13 -4.42 11.28
CA ILE A 107 10.58 -3.10 11.73
C ILE A 107 10.22 -2.93 13.21
N PRO A 108 11.19 -3.05 14.15
CA PRO A 108 10.90 -2.90 15.56
C PRO A 108 10.53 -1.45 15.85
N ASP A 109 9.70 -1.24 16.87
CA ASP A 109 9.38 0.07 17.45
C ASP A 109 8.56 1.07 16.58
N ARG A 110 8.28 0.77 15.30
CA ARG A 110 7.45 1.65 14.43
C ARG A 110 6.03 1.14 14.15
N ILE A 111 5.84 -0.18 14.13
CA ILE A 111 4.52 -0.77 14.28
C ILE A 111 4.44 -1.23 15.73
N ARG A 112 3.71 -0.53 16.59
CA ARG A 112 3.30 -1.16 17.84
C ARG A 112 2.33 -2.29 17.46
N PRO A 113 2.64 -3.56 17.80
CA PRO A 113 1.66 -4.62 17.70
C PRO A 113 0.42 -4.15 18.46
N ARG A 114 -0.70 -4.01 17.75
CA ARG A 114 -1.97 -3.70 18.37
C ARG A 114 -2.73 -5.02 18.42
N ASP A 115 -3.31 -5.35 19.56
CA ASP A 115 -4.27 -6.43 19.62
C ASP A 115 -5.42 -6.12 18.67
N VAL A 116 -5.58 -6.98 17.67
CA VAL A 116 -6.68 -6.88 16.73
C VAL A 116 -7.83 -7.69 17.31
N ASP A 117 -8.44 -7.15 18.37
CA ASP A 117 -9.53 -7.79 19.13
C ASP A 117 -10.75 -8.09 18.25
N ARG A 118 -10.87 -7.38 17.12
CA ARG A 118 -11.94 -7.55 16.15
C ARG A 118 -11.41 -8.27 14.91
N ALA A 119 -11.91 -9.48 14.68
CA ALA A 119 -11.60 -10.24 13.48
C ALA A 119 -11.82 -9.39 12.21
N PHE A 120 -10.85 -9.41 11.30
CA PHE A 120 -10.89 -8.68 10.03
C PHE A 120 -10.79 -9.64 8.85
N GLU A 121 -11.32 -9.23 7.69
CA GLU A 121 -11.42 -10.13 6.54
C GLU A 121 -10.15 -10.13 5.69
N ILE A 122 -9.59 -11.31 5.42
CA ILE A 122 -8.51 -11.52 4.45
C ILE A 122 -8.79 -12.80 3.66
N GLY A 123 -8.81 -12.71 2.32
CA GLY A 123 -8.94 -13.89 1.46
C GLY A 123 -10.23 -14.69 1.68
N GLY A 124 -11.31 -14.04 2.14
CA GLY A 124 -12.57 -14.70 2.50
C GLY A 124 -12.58 -15.35 3.89
N HIS A 125 -11.57 -15.12 4.73
CA HIS A 125 -11.50 -15.56 6.12
C HIS A 125 -11.65 -14.39 7.08
N ARG A 126 -12.36 -14.58 8.20
CA ARG A 126 -12.35 -13.64 9.32
C ARG A 126 -11.24 -14.03 10.29
N VAL A 127 -10.15 -13.26 10.33
CA VAL A 127 -8.95 -13.64 11.07
C VAL A 127 -8.69 -12.76 12.28
N VAL A 128 -8.15 -13.38 13.33
CA VAL A 128 -7.59 -12.75 14.53
C VAL A 128 -6.09 -13.05 14.63
N THR A 129 -5.36 -12.24 15.38
CA THR A 129 -3.94 -12.45 15.66
C THR A 129 -3.58 -11.78 16.98
N GLU A 130 -2.76 -12.46 17.77
CA GLU A 130 -2.11 -11.84 18.93
C GLU A 130 -0.97 -10.94 18.46
N ALA A 131 -0.64 -9.94 19.29
CA ALA A 131 0.54 -9.12 19.11
C ALA A 131 1.81 -9.97 18.93
N GLY A 132 2.51 -9.80 17.79
CA GLY A 132 3.77 -10.50 17.51
C GLY A 132 3.64 -11.93 16.97
N ALA A 133 2.42 -12.44 16.79
CA ALA A 133 2.22 -13.76 16.20
C ALA A 133 2.64 -13.78 14.72
N GLY A 134 3.41 -14.79 14.32
CA GLY A 134 3.86 -15.01 12.92
C GLY A 134 2.80 -15.65 12.02
N SER A 135 1.53 -15.65 12.44
CA SER A 135 0.42 -16.30 11.75
C SER A 135 -0.90 -15.73 12.23
N VAL A 136 -1.91 -15.72 11.36
CA VAL A 136 -3.29 -15.35 11.70
C VAL A 136 -4.16 -16.61 11.79
N GLU A 137 -5.21 -16.54 12.61
CA GLU A 137 -6.16 -17.64 12.83
C GLU A 137 -7.56 -17.23 12.41
N CYS A 138 -8.22 -18.05 11.59
CA CYS A 138 -9.59 -17.81 11.15
C CYS A 138 -10.59 -18.25 12.22
N VAL A 139 -11.47 -17.34 12.66
CA VAL A 139 -12.47 -17.62 13.71
C VAL A 139 -13.66 -18.45 13.22
N GLU A 140 -13.74 -18.71 11.91
CA GLU A 140 -14.82 -19.50 11.30
C GLU A 140 -14.40 -20.94 10.99
N CYS A 141 -13.16 -21.16 10.54
CA CYS A 141 -12.69 -22.49 10.11
C CYS A 141 -11.48 -23.01 10.88
N ASP A 142 -11.07 -22.31 11.94
CA ASP A 142 -9.89 -22.59 12.77
C ASP A 142 -8.58 -22.75 11.97
N GLY A 143 -8.57 -22.22 10.75
CA GLY A 143 -7.42 -22.26 9.87
C GLY A 143 -6.33 -21.30 10.35
N ARG A 144 -5.10 -21.80 10.45
CA ARG A 144 -3.91 -21.00 10.76
C ARG A 144 -3.11 -20.75 9.49
N PHE A 145 -2.79 -19.49 9.23
CA PHE A 145 -2.19 -19.05 7.97
C PHE A 145 -0.99 -18.12 8.21
N ARG A 146 0.08 -18.32 7.45
CA ARG A 146 1.30 -17.49 7.49
C ARG A 146 1.45 -16.59 6.28
N SER A 147 0.65 -16.79 5.23
CA SER A 147 0.69 -15.95 4.04
C SER A 147 -0.70 -15.73 3.43
N LYS A 148 -0.81 -14.68 2.61
CA LYS A 148 -2.02 -14.43 1.82
C LYS A 148 -2.25 -15.49 0.75
N ASP A 149 -1.18 -16.09 0.24
CA ASP A 149 -1.29 -17.17 -0.74
C ASP A 149 -1.94 -18.42 -0.12
N GLU A 150 -1.57 -18.79 1.12
CA GLU A 150 -2.24 -19.86 1.86
C GLU A 150 -3.73 -19.56 2.11
N LEU A 151 -4.06 -18.32 2.48
CA LEU A 151 -5.45 -17.87 2.67
C LEU A 151 -6.27 -17.99 1.38
N ASN A 152 -5.67 -17.67 0.22
CA ASN A 152 -6.37 -17.73 -1.06
C ASN A 152 -6.54 -19.17 -1.59
N ARG A 153 -5.62 -20.09 -1.26
CA ARG A 153 -5.69 -21.49 -1.70
C ARG A 153 -6.70 -22.31 -0.91
N ARG A 154 -6.85 -22.02 0.39
CA ARG A 154 -7.79 -22.73 1.26
C ARG A 154 -9.03 -21.88 1.48
N HIS A 155 -10.13 -22.24 0.83
CA HIS A 155 -11.40 -21.55 1.06
C HIS A 155 -11.92 -21.79 2.48
N CYS A 156 -12.41 -20.72 3.12
CA CYS A 156 -13.20 -20.85 4.33
C CYS A 156 -14.47 -21.63 4.00
N ARG A 157 -14.62 -22.82 4.58
CA ARG A 157 -15.86 -23.58 4.49
C ARG A 157 -16.77 -23.05 5.59
N ARG A 158 -17.79 -22.28 5.20
CA ARG A 158 -18.91 -21.96 6.08
C ARG A 158 -19.69 -23.21 6.45
#